data_AF-A0A5K1BRW1-F1
#
_entry.id   AF-A0A5K1BRW1-F1
#
_cell.length_a   1.000
_cell.length_b   1.000
_cell.length_c   1.000
_cell.angle_alpha   90.00
_cell.angle_beta   90.00
_cell.angle_gamma   90.00
#
_symmetry.space_group_name_H-M   'P 1'
#
loop_
_entity.id
_entity.type
_entity.pdbx_description
1 polymer ?
#
loop_
_entity_poly.entity_id
_entity_poly.type
_entity_poly.pdbx_seq_one_letter_code
_entity_poly.pdbx_strand_id
1 'polypeptide(L)'
;MEMLELMEEMTNNVDGEQEKVLADILFLNAHTEYLQRHGLAGKTDRESFQTKLPLVTYEDIRPDIHRIANGDRSPILSALPLSHFLC
;
A
#
# COMPACT_ATOMS: atom_id res chain seq x y z
N MET A 1 -5.19 28.43 11.51
CA MET A 1 -6.58 28.01 11.75
C MET A 1 -6.88 26.75 10.95
N GLU A 2 -6.51 26.72 9.67
CA GLU A 2 -6.64 25.57 8.75
C GLU A 2 -6.13 24.21 9.29
N MET A 3 -4.99 24.16 9.99
CA MET A 3 -4.48 22.88 10.52
C MET A 3 -5.40 22.27 11.59
N LEU A 4 -6.04 23.11 12.43
CA LEU A 4 -6.91 22.62 13.49
C LEU A 4 -8.21 22.05 12.90
N GLU A 5 -8.77 22.76 11.92
CA GLU A 5 -9.95 22.32 11.16
C GLU A 5 -9.68 21.02 10.39
N LEU A 6 -8.50 20.89 9.76
CA LEU A 6 -8.09 19.64 9.09
C LEU A 6 -7.99 18.47 10.08
N MET A 7 -7.42 18.69 11.26
CA MET A 7 -7.33 17.64 12.29
C MET A 7 -8.73 17.21 12.77
N GLU A 8 -9.64 18.17 12.95
CA GLU A 8 -11.02 17.91 13.34
C GLU A 8 -11.79 17.15 12.24
N GLU A 9 -11.63 17.54 10.98
CA GLU A 9 -12.21 16.81 9.83
C GLU A 9 -11.71 15.35 9.75
N MET A 10 -10.39 15.14 9.83
CA MET A 10 -9.79 13.80 9.79
C MET A 10 -10.21 12.91 10.96
N THR A 11 -10.48 13.49 12.12
CA THR A 11 -10.86 12.73 13.33
C THR A 11 -12.36 12.51 13.47
N ASN A 12 -13.19 13.34 12.85
CA ASN A 12 -14.65 13.17 12.84
C ASN A 12 -15.14 12.06 11.90
N ASN A 13 -14.38 11.73 10.84
CA ASN A 13 -14.74 10.68 9.89
C ASN A 13 -13.59 9.68 9.63
N VAL A 14 -13.07 9.08 10.70
CA VAL A 14 -11.91 8.17 10.61
C VAL A 14 -12.16 7.00 9.66
N ASP A 15 -13.34 6.39 9.68
CA ASP A 15 -13.62 5.20 8.86
C ASP A 15 -13.61 5.52 7.37
N GLY A 16 -14.25 6.61 6.96
CA GLY A 16 -14.28 7.05 5.56
C GLY A 16 -12.91 7.51 5.07
N GLU A 17 -12.15 8.22 5.90
CA GLU A 17 -10.78 8.63 5.55
C GLU A 17 -9.85 7.43 5.40
N GLN A 18 -9.93 6.43 6.29
CA GLN A 18 -9.14 5.20 6.18
C GLN A 18 -9.52 4.37 4.95
N GLU A 19 -10.82 4.30 4.60
CA GLU A 19 -11.26 3.61 3.39
C GLU A 19 -10.73 4.29 2.12
N LYS A 20 -10.75 5.62 2.07
CA LYS A 20 -10.19 6.39 0.96
C LYS A 20 -8.69 6.21 0.82
N VAL A 21 -7.94 6.29 1.93
CA VAL A 21 -6.49 6.05 1.94
C VAL A 21 -6.15 4.65 1.43
N LEU A 22 -6.88 3.63 1.88
CA LEU A 22 -6.70 2.26 1.39
C LEU A 22 -6.97 2.16 -0.11
N ALA A 23 -8.07 2.75 -0.59
CA ALA A 23 -8.43 2.73 -1.99
C ALA A 23 -7.36 3.41 -2.87
N ASP A 24 -6.82 4.55 -2.44
CA ASP A 24 -5.77 5.27 -3.15
C ASP A 24 -4.45 4.48 -3.21
N ILE A 25 -4.05 3.84 -2.10
CA ILE A 25 -2.88 2.94 -2.06
C ILE A 25 -3.06 1.78 -3.04
N LEU A 26 -4.23 1.13 -3.03
CA LEU A 26 -4.49 -0.02 -3.90
C LEU A 26 -4.60 0.38 -5.37
N PHE A 27 -5.22 1.52 -5.66
CA PHE A 27 -5.33 2.05 -7.02
C PHE A 27 -3.95 2.35 -7.61
N LEU A 28 -3.12 3.10 -6.89
CA LEU A 28 -1.78 3.46 -7.33
C LEU A 28 -0.91 2.22 -7.59
N ASN A 29 -1.05 1.20 -6.74
CA ASN A 29 -0.22 0.01 -6.79
C ASN A 29 -0.86 -1.17 -7.53
N ALA A 30 -1.97 -0.97 -8.24
CA ALA A 30 -2.75 -2.05 -8.86
C ALA A 30 -1.95 -2.97 -9.80
N HIS A 31 -0.84 -2.46 -10.36
CA HIS A 31 0.04 -3.18 -11.28
C HIS A 31 1.34 -3.67 -10.66
N THR A 32 1.49 -3.60 -9.34
CA THR A 32 2.70 -4.11 -8.69
C THR A 32 2.69 -5.64 -8.64
N GLU A 33 3.88 -6.24 -8.71
CA GLU A 33 4.03 -7.69 -8.66
C GLU A 33 3.38 -8.28 -7.41
N TYR A 34 3.50 -7.61 -6.26
CA TYR A 34 2.93 -8.08 -5.00
C TYR A 34 1.40 -8.16 -5.03
N LEU A 35 0.71 -7.10 -5.49
CA LEU A 35 -0.75 -7.13 -5.59
C LEU A 35 -1.25 -8.10 -6.66
N GLN A 36 -0.49 -8.26 -7.75
CA GLN A 36 -0.79 -9.26 -8.77
C GLN A 36 -0.64 -10.69 -8.24
N ARG A 37 0.41 -10.99 -7.47
CA ARG A 37 0.65 -12.34 -6.91
C ARG A 37 -0.49 -12.80 -6.00
N HIS A 38 -1.12 -11.87 -5.30
CA HIS A 38 -2.26 -12.13 -4.41
C HIS A 38 -3.62 -11.93 -5.09
N GLY A 39 -3.63 -11.65 -6.40
CA GLY A 39 -4.86 -11.48 -7.17
C GLY A 39 -5.69 -10.27 -6.77
N LEU A 40 -5.11 -9.25 -6.13
CA LEU A 40 -5.82 -8.01 -5.75
C LEU A 40 -5.78 -6.94 -6.85
N ALA A 41 -4.96 -7.12 -7.89
CA ALA A 41 -4.83 -6.19 -9.01
C ALA A 41 -6.18 -5.68 -9.54
N GLY A 42 -6.39 -4.36 -9.50
CA GLY A 42 -7.59 -3.68 -9.98
C GLY A 42 -8.74 -3.58 -8.98
N LYS A 43 -8.62 -4.16 -7.78
CA LYS A 43 -9.59 -4.01 -6.68
C LYS A 43 -9.09 -3.03 -5.63
N THR A 44 -9.97 -2.15 -5.18
CA THR A 44 -9.65 -1.08 -4.21
C THR A 44 -10.52 -1.13 -2.95
N ASP A 45 -11.46 -2.08 -2.88
CA ASP A 45 -12.38 -2.23 -1.75
C ASP A 45 -11.76 -2.96 -0.56
N ARG A 46 -12.17 -2.55 0.64
CA ARG A 46 -11.70 -3.09 1.93
C ARG A 46 -11.94 -4.60 2.06
N GLU A 47 -13.07 -5.11 1.59
CA GLU A 47 -13.44 -6.53 1.68
C GLU A 47 -12.46 -7.41 0.89
N SER A 48 -12.19 -7.02 -0.35
CA SER A 48 -11.24 -7.73 -1.21
C SER A 48 -9.82 -7.65 -0.66
N PHE A 49 -9.41 -6.50 -0.10
CA PHE A 49 -8.12 -6.36 0.58
C PHE A 49 -7.97 -7.37 1.72
N GLN A 50 -8.94 -7.40 2.64
CA GLN A 50 -8.92 -8.28 3.81
C GLN A 50 -8.98 -9.76 3.45
N THR A 51 -9.70 -10.10 2.38
CA THR A 51 -9.88 -11.51 1.98
C THR A 51 -8.68 -12.05 1.19
N LYS A 52 -8.02 -11.21 0.39
CA LYS A 52 -6.98 -11.65 -0.55
C LYS A 52 -5.56 -11.49 -0.03
N LEU A 53 -5.28 -10.43 0.73
CA LEU A 53 -3.93 -10.20 1.23
C LEU A 53 -3.71 -10.90 2.57
N PRO A 54 -2.63 -11.69 2.69
CA PRO A 54 -2.26 -12.24 3.98
C PRO A 54 -1.72 -11.14 4.89
N LEU A 55 -1.90 -11.32 6.19
CA LEU A 55 -1.09 -10.62 7.17
C LEU A 55 0.33 -11.17 7.11
N VAL A 56 1.32 -10.31 6.88
CA VAL A 56 2.72 -10.69 6.64
C VAL A 56 3.65 -10.19 7.72
N THR A 57 4.75 -10.90 7.89
CA THR A 57 5.94 -10.48 8.65
C THR A 57 7.01 -9.94 7.70
N TYR A 58 8.09 -9.38 8.25
CA TYR A 58 9.24 -8.96 7.43
C TYR A 58 9.82 -10.11 6.60
N GLU A 59 9.81 -11.33 7.14
CA GLU A 59 10.43 -12.48 6.51
C GLU A 59 9.72 -12.93 5.23
N ASP A 60 8.41 -12.67 5.14
CA ASP A 60 7.59 -12.97 3.97
C ASP A 60 7.88 -12.03 2.79
N ILE A 61 8.21 -10.76 3.08
CA ILE A 61 8.48 -9.72 2.06
C ILE A 61 9.98 -9.47 1.83
N ARG A 62 10.85 -10.01 2.68
CA ARG A 62 12.32 -9.92 2.57
C ARG A 62 12.85 -10.30 1.16
N PRO A 63 12.35 -11.33 0.47
CA PRO A 63 12.81 -11.64 -0.89
C PRO A 63 12.56 -10.49 -1.88
N ASP A 64 11.40 -9.83 -1.78
CA ASP A 64 11.03 -8.69 -2.63
C ASP A 64 11.93 -7.48 -2.31
N ILE A 65 12.18 -7.23 -1.01
CA ILE A 65 13.12 -6.18 -0.54
C ILE A 65 14.54 -6.43 -1.07
N HIS A 66 15.04 -7.67 -1.01
CA HIS A 66 16.37 -8.00 -1.53
C HIS A 66 16.50 -7.80 -3.04
N ARG A 67 15.45 -8.12 -3.83
CA ARG A 67 15.45 -7.82 -5.26
C ARG A 67 15.62 -6.32 -5.52
N ILE A 68 14.87 -5.49 -4.81
CA ILE A 68 14.95 -4.03 -4.93
C ILE A 68 16.36 -3.53 -4.56
N ALA A 69 16.91 -4.03 -3.44
CA ALA A 69 18.24 -3.67 -2.96
C ALA A 69 19.35 -4.07 -3.95
N ASN A 70 19.18 -5.20 -4.63
CA ASN A 70 20.11 -5.68 -5.67
C ASN A 70 19.96 -4.97 -7.02
N GLY A 71 19.10 -3.95 -7.11
CA GLY A 71 19.00 -3.12 -8.31
C GLY A 71 17.78 -3.39 -9.19
N ASP A 72 16.87 -4.29 -8.81
CA ASP A 72 15.61 -4.43 -9.54
C ASP A 72 14.79 -3.13 -9.43
N ARG A 73 14.27 -2.66 -10.57
CA ARG A 73 13.48 -1.42 -10.69
C ARG A 73 12.07 -1.69 -11.21
N SER A 74 11.70 -2.96 -11.35
CA SER A 74 10.33 -3.38 -11.63
C SER A 74 9.42 -2.93 -10.48
N PRO A 75 8.11 -2.67 -10.74
CA PRO A 75 7.17 -2.26 -9.70
C PRO A 75 6.82 -3.45 -8.79
N ILE A 76 7.72 -3.82 -7.87
CA ILE A 76 7.55 -5.02 -7.03
C ILE A 76 6.53 -4.76 -5.91
N LEU A 77 6.81 -3.76 -5.06
CA LEU A 77 5.95 -3.39 -3.92
C LEU A 77 5.23 -2.05 -4.12
N SER A 78 5.80 -1.16 -4.94
CA SER A 78 5.29 0.19 -5.19
C SER A 78 5.35 0.49 -6.68
N ALA A 79 4.34 1.20 -7.19
CA ALA A 79 4.37 1.77 -8.53
C ALA A 79 5.32 2.97 -8.64
N LEU A 80 5.62 3.62 -7.50
CA LEU A 80 6.59 4.70 -7.42
C LEU A 80 8.00 4.16 -7.15
N PRO A 81 9.05 4.72 -7.78
CA PRO A 81 10.42 4.30 -7.54
C PRO A 81 10.82 4.43 -6.07
N LEU A 82 11.45 3.40 -5.52
CA LEU A 82 12.00 3.42 -4.16
C LEU A 82 13.35 4.13 -4.16
N SER A 83 13.46 5.21 -3.38
CA SER A 83 14.64 6.09 -3.37
C SER A 83 15.66 5.73 -2.28
N HIS A 84 15.21 5.20 -1.15
CA HIS A 84 16.07 4.84 -0.03
C HIS A 84 15.40 3.76 0.84
N PHE A 85 16.23 3.04 1.60
CA PHE A 85 15.77 2.16 2.68
C PHE A 85 15.96 2.89 4.01
N LEU A 86 14.92 2.92 4.84
CA LEU A 86 15.00 3.40 6.22
C LEU A 86 15.28 2.20 7.11
N CYS A 87 16.44 2.22 7.79
CA CYS A 87 16.96 1.13 8.61
C CYS A 87 17.09 1.58 10.06
#